data_AF-G0R5F1-F1
#
_entry.id   AF-G0R5F1-F1
#
_cell.length_a   1.000
_cell.length_b   1.000
_cell.length_c   1.000
_cell.angle_alpha   90.00
_cell.angle_beta   90.00
_cell.angle_gamma   90.00
#
_symmetry.space_group_name_H-M   'P 1'
#
loop_
_entity.id
_entity.type
_entity.pdbx_description
1 polymer ?
#
loop_
_entity_poly.entity_id
_entity_poly.type
_entity_poly.pdbx_seq_one_letter_code
_entity_poly.pdbx_strand_id
1 'polypeptide(L)'
;MLTKLQINNKVIYQVLVQQQAFRDKLQNLVQILKGKDRQQQIHIIKEKLNSEDFKFEKHPFCLNTKIILTDHIPQLSSVFKSAMAPIKLTFRAQEIDYNENLEKKISLVELIYKNGDDLRQDQLVMQIFNLMDVLLKGVKQDFKLTPYKVLACSKNDGFVEFVPNAATIQDILKNEEEDQLFNSITNSQLMNNYMLSCAGYCVITYFLGIGDRHLENLMIDSQGKFFHIDFGFILGEDPKPYPPPIKLCKQMVEAMGGLQSPIYQEFKKKCVNAYIYLRKYGKFIVNLFHLMINSGIKDMSFQALEKMVEKFNLNQNDFDAELHFLSILDQSVNALFPFLFDIMHQWSSYWKN
;
A
#
# COMPACT_ATOMS: atom_id res chain seq x y z
N MET A 1 11.68 -28.21 22.10
CA MET A 1 10.83 -27.06 21.68
C MET A 1 10.22 -27.26 20.28
N LEU A 2 10.06 -28.51 19.80
CA LEU A 2 9.46 -28.88 18.49
C LEU A 2 8.15 -29.67 18.64
N THR A 3 7.57 -29.72 19.84
CA THR A 3 6.44 -30.60 20.19
C THR A 3 5.06 -29.94 20.09
N LYS A 4 4.95 -28.68 19.63
CA LYS A 4 3.66 -27.96 19.52
C LYS A 4 3.19 -27.67 18.07
N LEU A 5 3.79 -28.33 17.08
CA LEU A 5 3.38 -28.25 15.66
C LEU A 5 3.12 -29.64 15.07
N GLN A 6 2.46 -30.55 15.82
CA GLN A 6 1.72 -31.65 15.18
C GLN A 6 0.38 -31.09 14.66
N ILE A 7 0.44 -30.11 13.76
CA ILE A 7 -0.72 -29.88 12.91
C ILE A 7 -0.70 -31.05 11.93
N ASN A 8 -1.67 -31.95 12.06
CA ASN A 8 -1.81 -33.09 11.17
C ASN A 8 -1.85 -32.59 9.72
N ASN A 9 -0.87 -32.96 8.90
CA ASN A 9 -0.76 -32.53 7.50
C ASN A 9 -2.08 -32.72 6.73
N LYS A 10 -2.87 -33.73 7.10
CA LYS A 10 -4.21 -33.98 6.54
C LYS A 10 -5.18 -32.82 6.78
N VAL A 11 -5.14 -32.20 7.97
CA VAL A 11 -5.98 -31.06 8.33
C VAL A 11 -5.57 -29.81 7.57
N ILE A 12 -4.26 -29.53 7.47
CA ILE A 12 -3.76 -28.41 6.64
C ILE A 12 -4.18 -28.59 5.19
N TYR A 13 -3.99 -29.79 4.65
CA TYR A 13 -4.39 -30.10 3.28
C TYR A 13 -5.88 -29.86 3.06
N GLN A 14 -6.74 -30.32 3.97
CA GLN A 14 -8.18 -30.08 3.90
C GLN A 14 -8.53 -28.58 3.91
N VAL A 15 -7.88 -27.79 4.77
CA VAL A 15 -8.05 -26.33 4.80
C VAL A 15 -7.67 -25.69 3.46
N LEU A 16 -6.54 -26.09 2.86
CA LEU A 16 -6.10 -25.57 1.57
C LEU A 16 -7.08 -25.91 0.44
N VAL A 17 -7.60 -27.15 0.43
CA VAL A 17 -8.63 -27.57 -0.54
C VAL A 17 -9.90 -26.73 -0.40
N GLN A 18 -10.32 -26.43 0.83
CA GLN A 18 -11.50 -25.58 1.09
C GLN A 18 -11.28 -24.13 0.63
N GLN A 19 -10.11 -23.56 0.94
CA GLN A 19 -9.74 -22.21 0.49
C GLN A 19 -9.69 -22.12 -1.03
N GLN A 20 -9.16 -23.15 -1.70
CA GLN A 20 -9.14 -23.24 -3.16
C GLN A 20 -10.56 -23.31 -3.73
N ALA A 21 -11.41 -24.20 -3.19
CA ALA A 21 -12.80 -24.32 -3.64
C ALA A 21 -13.57 -22.99 -3.46
N PHE A 22 -13.33 -22.27 -2.36
CA PHE A 22 -13.91 -20.95 -2.13
C PHE A 22 -13.46 -19.92 -3.18
N ARG A 23 -12.16 -19.87 -3.49
CA ARG A 23 -11.61 -19.03 -4.56
C ARG A 23 -12.23 -19.37 -5.93
N ASP A 24 -12.36 -20.65 -6.27
CA ASP A 24 -12.92 -21.09 -7.55
C ASP A 24 -14.38 -20.66 -7.70
N LYS A 25 -15.17 -20.69 -6.60
CA LYS A 25 -16.53 -20.12 -6.58
C LYS A 25 -16.51 -18.62 -6.89
N LEU A 26 -15.58 -17.86 -6.31
CA LEU A 26 -15.44 -16.41 -6.59
C LEU A 26 -15.04 -16.14 -8.05
N GLN A 27 -14.16 -16.95 -8.65
CA GLN A 27 -13.85 -16.84 -10.08
C GLN A 27 -15.10 -17.00 -10.94
N ASN A 28 -15.91 -18.01 -10.68
CA ASN A 28 -17.17 -18.25 -11.39
C ASN A 28 -18.16 -17.09 -11.21
N LEU A 29 -18.26 -16.55 -9.99
CA LEU A 29 -19.08 -15.37 -9.72
C LEU A 29 -18.65 -14.17 -10.56
N VAL A 30 -17.35 -13.89 -10.68
CA VAL A 30 -16.88 -12.79 -11.54
C VAL A 30 -17.31 -12.98 -12.99
N GLN A 31 -17.31 -14.21 -13.52
CA GLN A 31 -17.79 -14.46 -14.90
C GLN A 31 -19.28 -14.12 -15.06
N ILE A 32 -20.11 -14.42 -14.05
CA ILE A 32 -21.56 -14.10 -14.06
C ILE A 32 -21.78 -12.58 -14.04
N LEU A 33 -20.90 -11.83 -13.38
CA LEU A 33 -21.00 -10.37 -13.23
C LEU A 33 -20.58 -9.61 -14.50
N LYS A 34 -19.91 -10.26 -15.46
CA LYS A 34 -19.44 -9.62 -16.70
C LYS A 34 -20.61 -9.11 -17.53
N GLY A 35 -20.47 -7.90 -18.07
CA GLY A 35 -21.47 -7.24 -18.91
C GLY A 35 -22.71 -6.74 -18.17
N LYS A 36 -22.76 -6.85 -16.83
CA LYS A 36 -23.81 -6.27 -15.99
C LYS A 36 -23.40 -4.88 -15.50
N ASP A 37 -24.38 -3.99 -15.29
CA ASP A 37 -24.10 -2.72 -14.64
C ASP A 37 -23.81 -2.90 -13.14
N ARG A 38 -23.22 -1.89 -12.51
CA ARG A 38 -22.77 -1.99 -11.13
C ARG A 38 -23.89 -2.27 -10.12
N GLN A 39 -25.10 -1.74 -10.32
CA GLN A 39 -26.21 -1.99 -9.39
C GLN A 39 -26.68 -3.44 -9.50
N GLN A 40 -26.78 -3.95 -10.72
CA GLN A 40 -27.05 -5.37 -10.98
C GLN A 40 -25.96 -6.27 -10.36
N GLN A 41 -24.68 -5.91 -10.53
CA GLN A 41 -23.57 -6.69 -9.97
C GLN A 41 -23.66 -6.78 -8.44
N ILE A 42 -23.93 -5.67 -7.76
CA ILE A 42 -24.10 -5.64 -6.30
C ILE A 42 -25.28 -6.51 -5.87
N HIS A 43 -26.39 -6.46 -6.59
CA HIS A 43 -27.56 -7.29 -6.31
C HIS A 43 -27.23 -8.79 -6.44
N ILE A 44 -26.61 -9.19 -7.55
CA ILE A 44 -26.21 -10.58 -7.82
C ILE A 44 -25.24 -11.09 -6.76
N ILE A 45 -24.24 -10.30 -6.36
CA ILE A 45 -23.30 -10.69 -5.29
C ILE A 45 -24.04 -10.91 -3.98
N LYS A 46 -24.94 -10.00 -3.60
CA LYS A 46 -25.71 -10.12 -2.36
C LYS A 46 -26.61 -11.36 -2.35
N GLU A 47 -27.22 -11.67 -3.48
CA GLU A 47 -28.03 -12.87 -3.66
C GLU A 47 -27.17 -14.15 -3.60
N LYS A 48 -26.09 -14.20 -4.38
CA LYS A 48 -25.21 -15.38 -4.47
C LYS A 48 -24.49 -15.66 -3.17
N LEU A 49 -23.98 -14.65 -2.46
CA LEU A 49 -23.34 -14.87 -1.16
C LEU A 49 -24.32 -15.34 -0.07
N ASN A 50 -25.63 -15.16 -0.25
CA ASN A 50 -26.66 -15.70 0.64
C ASN A 50 -27.11 -17.12 0.22
N SER A 51 -26.73 -17.61 -0.96
CA SER A 51 -27.17 -18.92 -1.44
C SER A 51 -26.40 -20.06 -0.76
N GLU A 52 -27.03 -21.24 -0.68
CA GLU A 52 -26.40 -22.47 -0.18
C GLU A 52 -25.11 -22.80 -0.95
N ASP A 53 -25.07 -22.49 -2.25
CA ASP A 53 -23.92 -22.75 -3.12
C ASP A 53 -22.64 -22.01 -2.68
N PHE A 54 -22.77 -20.86 -2.01
CA PHE A 54 -21.64 -20.05 -1.55
C PHE A 54 -21.29 -20.26 -0.08
N LYS A 55 -22.01 -21.14 0.63
CA LYS A 55 -21.56 -21.54 1.96
C LYS A 55 -20.17 -22.18 1.90
N PHE A 56 -19.39 -21.87 2.92
CA PHE A 56 -18.05 -22.40 3.13
C PHE A 56 -17.93 -22.89 4.57
N GLU A 57 -17.09 -23.90 4.78
CA GLU A 57 -16.77 -24.35 6.13
C GLU A 57 -15.82 -23.36 6.81
N LYS A 58 -15.94 -23.19 8.12
CA LYS A 58 -15.09 -22.28 8.88
C LYS A 58 -13.63 -22.66 8.68
N HIS A 59 -12.84 -21.74 8.14
CA HIS A 59 -11.43 -21.98 7.84
C HIS A 59 -10.57 -20.76 8.18
N PRO A 60 -9.25 -20.95 8.40
CA PRO A 60 -8.31 -19.85 8.53
C PRO A 60 -8.38 -18.88 7.35
N PHE A 61 -8.24 -17.59 7.63
CA PHE A 61 -8.20 -16.55 6.62
C PHE A 61 -6.85 -16.62 5.88
N CYS A 62 -6.89 -16.65 4.54
CA CYS A 62 -5.69 -16.81 3.70
C CYS A 62 -4.67 -15.67 3.87
N LEU A 63 -5.11 -14.44 4.17
CA LEU A 63 -4.20 -13.32 4.47
C LEU A 63 -3.75 -13.30 5.93
N ASN A 64 -4.46 -13.95 6.85
CA ASN A 64 -4.09 -14.01 8.26
C ASN A 64 -4.57 -15.30 8.92
N THR A 65 -3.68 -16.29 9.03
CA THR A 65 -4.00 -17.62 9.58
C THR A 65 -4.39 -17.63 11.05
N LYS A 66 -4.20 -16.52 11.79
CA LYS A 66 -4.68 -16.36 13.17
C LYS A 66 -6.17 -16.03 13.24
N ILE A 67 -6.79 -15.67 12.11
CA ILE A 67 -8.19 -15.32 12.01
C ILE A 67 -8.93 -16.49 11.34
N ILE A 68 -10.04 -16.92 11.92
CA ILE A 68 -10.96 -17.90 11.31
C ILE A 68 -12.16 -17.17 10.75
N LEU A 69 -12.44 -17.35 9.45
CA LEU A 69 -13.65 -16.85 8.82
C LEU A 69 -14.82 -17.76 9.20
N THR A 70 -15.93 -17.17 9.65
CA THR A 70 -17.11 -17.94 10.08
C THR A 70 -18.26 -17.83 9.11
N ASP A 71 -18.62 -16.61 8.71
CA ASP A 71 -19.81 -16.34 7.91
C ASP A 71 -19.57 -15.17 6.97
N HIS A 72 -20.23 -15.16 5.82
CA HIS A 72 -20.34 -13.97 4.98
C HIS A 72 -21.27 -12.93 5.62
N ILE A 73 -21.02 -11.66 5.33
CA ILE A 73 -21.98 -10.57 5.56
C ILE A 73 -22.29 -9.92 4.21
N PRO A 74 -23.21 -10.50 3.42
CA PRO A 74 -23.46 -10.06 2.05
C PRO A 74 -23.90 -8.61 1.95
N GLN A 75 -24.66 -8.12 2.95
CA GLN A 75 -25.18 -6.75 2.98
C GLN A 75 -24.07 -5.68 2.92
N LEU A 76 -22.90 -5.99 3.49
CA LEU A 76 -21.73 -5.11 3.55
C LEU A 76 -20.74 -5.32 2.38
N SER A 77 -20.96 -6.38 1.59
CA SER A 77 -20.16 -6.69 0.40
C SER A 77 -20.58 -5.80 -0.79
N SER A 78 -19.64 -5.45 -1.66
CA SER A 78 -19.86 -4.48 -2.74
C SER A 78 -18.90 -4.70 -3.92
N VAL A 79 -19.03 -3.86 -4.95
CA VAL A 79 -18.16 -3.84 -6.13
C VAL A 79 -17.54 -2.45 -6.29
N PHE A 80 -16.23 -2.42 -6.53
CA PHE A 80 -15.50 -1.19 -6.79
C PHE A 80 -15.77 -0.64 -8.20
N LYS A 81 -15.72 0.68 -8.34
CA LYS A 81 -15.83 1.38 -9.63
C LYS A 81 -14.47 1.29 -10.34
N SER A 82 -14.17 0.16 -10.97
CA SER A 82 -12.94 -0.04 -11.76
C SER A 82 -13.24 -0.95 -12.95
N ALA A 83 -12.42 -0.88 -14.01
CA ALA A 83 -12.59 -1.65 -15.23
C ALA A 83 -12.66 -3.17 -14.97
N MET A 84 -11.88 -3.67 -14.01
CA MET A 84 -11.87 -5.09 -13.62
C MET A 84 -12.92 -5.45 -12.56
N ALA A 85 -13.71 -4.47 -12.11
CA ALA A 85 -14.76 -4.60 -11.10
C ALA A 85 -14.38 -5.49 -9.88
N PRO A 86 -13.31 -5.15 -9.11
CA PRO A 86 -12.95 -5.89 -7.92
C PRO A 86 -14.11 -6.02 -6.93
N ILE A 87 -14.21 -7.18 -6.27
CA ILE A 87 -15.29 -7.50 -5.32
C ILE A 87 -14.78 -7.26 -3.90
N LYS A 88 -15.48 -6.41 -3.14
CA LYS A 88 -15.28 -6.30 -1.69
C LYS A 88 -16.16 -7.34 -0.99
N LEU A 89 -15.54 -8.21 -0.20
CA LEU A 89 -16.22 -9.22 0.60
C LEU A 89 -16.04 -8.90 2.08
N THR A 90 -17.12 -9.01 2.85
CA THR A 90 -17.11 -8.83 4.31
C THR A 90 -17.47 -10.13 4.99
N PHE A 91 -16.72 -10.47 6.03
CA PHE A 91 -16.87 -11.68 6.81
C PHE A 91 -17.01 -11.37 8.29
N ARG A 92 -17.80 -12.19 8.98
CA ARG A 92 -17.63 -12.37 10.42
C ARG A 92 -16.44 -13.29 10.64
N ALA A 93 -15.58 -12.92 11.58
CA ALA A 93 -14.38 -13.68 11.88
C ALA A 93 -14.15 -13.79 13.39
N GLN A 94 -13.37 -14.80 13.77
CA GLN A 94 -12.94 -15.04 15.13
C GLN A 94 -11.41 -15.11 15.18
N GLU A 95 -10.79 -14.35 16.07
CA GLU A 95 -9.35 -14.42 16.31
C GLU A 95 -9.00 -15.62 17.20
N ILE A 96 -7.94 -16.35 16.85
CA ILE A 96 -7.37 -17.41 17.69
C ILE A 96 -6.28 -16.79 18.55
N ASP A 97 -6.52 -16.68 19.86
CA ASP A 97 -5.46 -16.53 20.83
C ASP A 97 -4.92 -17.91 21.22
N TYR A 98 -3.63 -18.14 21.02
CA TYR A 98 -2.96 -19.38 21.38
C TYR A 98 -2.49 -19.40 22.85
N ASN A 99 -2.56 -18.26 23.55
CA ASN A 99 -2.00 -18.09 24.90
C ASN A 99 -3.07 -18.06 25.99
N GLU A 100 -4.31 -17.66 25.69
CA GLU A 100 -5.36 -17.49 26.71
C GLU A 100 -6.64 -18.22 26.28
N ASN A 101 -7.08 -19.20 27.08
CA ASN A 101 -8.33 -19.95 26.89
C ASN A 101 -9.58 -19.05 27.15
N LEU A 102 -9.68 -17.91 26.46
CA LEU A 102 -10.78 -16.96 26.57
C LEU A 102 -11.57 -16.89 25.25
N GLU A 103 -12.89 -16.77 25.38
CA GLU A 103 -13.80 -16.70 24.24
C GLU A 103 -13.58 -15.45 23.39
N LYS A 104 -13.62 -15.69 22.08
CA LYS A 104 -12.95 -14.92 21.03
C LYS A 104 -13.72 -13.64 20.68
N LYS A 105 -12.99 -12.51 20.61
CA LYS A 105 -13.51 -11.27 20.03
C LYS A 105 -13.97 -11.54 18.60
N ILE A 106 -15.28 -11.46 18.37
CA ILE A 106 -15.86 -11.50 17.02
C ILE A 106 -15.51 -10.16 16.36
N SER A 107 -14.85 -10.21 15.22
CA SER A 107 -14.50 -9.04 14.42
C SER A 107 -15.08 -9.17 13.01
N LEU A 108 -15.18 -8.02 12.34
CA LEU A 108 -15.43 -7.99 10.91
C LEU A 108 -14.10 -7.95 10.18
N VAL A 109 -13.99 -8.75 9.14
CA VAL A 109 -12.84 -8.76 8.24
C VAL A 109 -13.31 -8.50 6.83
N GLU A 110 -12.64 -7.57 6.18
CA GLU A 110 -12.94 -7.16 4.82
C GLU A 110 -11.74 -7.49 3.92
N LEU A 111 -12.03 -7.97 2.73
CA LEU A 111 -11.03 -8.27 1.72
C LEU A 111 -11.54 -7.93 0.33
N ILE A 112 -10.62 -7.61 -0.55
CA ILE A 112 -10.88 -7.33 -1.95
C ILE A 112 -10.40 -8.54 -2.74
N TYR A 113 -11.30 -9.13 -3.52
CA TYR A 113 -10.97 -10.13 -4.51
C TYR A 113 -10.83 -9.47 -5.88
N LYS A 114 -9.66 -9.61 -6.50
CA LYS A 114 -9.37 -9.12 -7.85
C LYS A 114 -9.23 -10.31 -8.79
N ASN A 115 -9.88 -10.23 -9.95
CA ASN A 115 -9.80 -11.23 -11.01
C ASN A 115 -9.57 -10.52 -12.36
N GLY A 116 -8.56 -10.96 -13.08
CA GLY A 116 -8.01 -10.33 -14.27
C GLY A 116 -6.64 -9.64 -14.08
N ASP A 117 -6.15 -9.53 -12.83
CA ASP A 117 -4.89 -8.86 -12.49
C ASP A 117 -3.83 -9.83 -11.94
N ASP A 118 -2.57 -9.61 -12.29
CA ASP A 118 -1.42 -10.32 -11.70
C ASP A 118 -0.91 -9.61 -10.45
N LEU A 119 -1.38 -10.04 -9.28
CA LEU A 119 -1.02 -9.41 -8.00
C LEU A 119 0.37 -9.80 -7.48
N ARG A 120 1.17 -10.58 -8.20
CA ARG A 120 2.51 -10.98 -7.75
C ARG A 120 3.43 -9.77 -7.59
N GLN A 121 3.25 -8.76 -8.44
CA GLN A 121 3.96 -7.48 -8.36
C GLN A 121 3.60 -6.73 -7.08
N ASP A 122 2.31 -6.47 -6.85
CA ASP A 122 1.80 -5.83 -5.63
C ASP A 122 2.21 -6.60 -4.37
N GLN A 123 2.13 -7.93 -4.39
CA GLN A 123 2.55 -8.77 -3.27
C GLN A 123 4.03 -8.59 -2.93
N LEU A 124 4.91 -8.58 -3.93
CA LEU A 124 6.34 -8.33 -3.71
C LEU A 124 6.58 -6.94 -3.12
N VAL A 125 5.91 -5.91 -3.65
CA VAL A 125 6.03 -4.53 -3.13
C VAL A 125 5.59 -4.47 -1.67
N MET A 126 4.45 -5.06 -1.31
CA MET A 126 3.95 -5.05 0.06
C MET A 126 4.85 -5.84 1.03
N GLN A 127 5.48 -6.93 0.57
CA GLN A 127 6.48 -7.65 1.36
C GLN A 127 7.70 -6.77 1.67
N ILE A 128 8.16 -5.98 0.70
CA ILE A 128 9.29 -5.06 0.88
C ILE A 128 8.90 -3.87 1.75
N PHE A 129 7.68 -3.35 1.62
CA PHE A 129 7.16 -2.30 2.51
C PHE A 129 7.13 -2.78 3.96
N ASN A 130 6.62 -3.99 4.20
CA ASN A 130 6.60 -4.59 5.53
C ASN A 130 8.01 -4.82 6.08
N LEU A 131 8.96 -5.26 5.24
CA LEU A 131 10.36 -5.39 5.63
C LEU A 131 10.95 -4.04 6.06
N MET A 132 10.80 -2.99 5.24
CA MET A 132 11.33 -1.66 5.55
C MET A 132 10.67 -1.06 6.81
N ASP A 133 9.37 -1.29 7.01
CA ASP A 133 8.64 -0.92 8.23
C ASP A 133 9.22 -1.61 9.48
N VAL A 134 9.48 -2.92 9.42
CA VAL A 134 10.14 -3.68 10.50
C VAL A 134 11.54 -3.15 10.77
N LEU A 135 12.33 -2.85 9.73
CA LEU A 135 13.68 -2.31 9.89
C LEU A 135 13.66 -0.95 10.62
N LEU A 136 12.77 -0.03 10.22
CA LEU A 136 12.61 1.30 10.83
C LEU A 136 12.14 1.18 12.29
N LYS A 137 11.17 0.32 12.56
CA LYS A 137 10.70 0.04 13.93
C LYS A 137 11.79 -0.57 14.80
N GLY A 138 12.71 -1.35 14.23
CA GLY A 138 13.88 -1.89 14.91
C GLY A 138 14.80 -0.83 15.54
N VAL A 139 14.80 0.39 15.01
CA VAL A 139 15.50 1.56 15.60
C VAL A 139 14.55 2.54 16.27
N LYS A 140 13.38 2.06 16.70
CA LYS A 140 12.34 2.84 17.39
C LYS A 140 11.81 4.02 16.57
N GLN A 141 11.91 3.95 15.24
CA GLN A 141 11.28 4.91 14.34
C GLN A 141 10.05 4.28 13.71
N ASP A 142 8.87 4.60 14.25
CA ASP A 142 7.59 4.15 13.69
C ASP A 142 7.03 5.21 12.74
N PHE A 143 7.21 5.00 11.44
CA PHE A 143 6.72 5.87 10.38
C PHE A 143 5.23 5.72 10.10
N LYS A 144 4.50 4.92 10.90
CA LYS A 144 3.04 4.74 10.77
C LYS A 144 2.63 4.22 9.38
N LEU A 145 3.48 3.41 8.77
CA LEU A 145 3.19 2.75 7.50
C LEU A 145 2.01 1.79 7.65
N THR A 146 1.29 1.60 6.55
CA THR A 146 0.15 0.68 6.45
C THR A 146 0.46 -0.41 5.41
N PRO A 147 1.36 -1.37 5.72
CA PRO A 147 1.70 -2.46 4.80
C PRO A 147 0.57 -3.52 4.78
N TYR A 148 -0.54 -3.19 4.12
CA TYR A 148 -1.67 -4.11 3.93
C TYR A 148 -1.25 -5.39 3.17
N LYS A 149 -1.96 -6.48 3.41
CA LYS A 149 -1.59 -7.79 2.86
C LYS A 149 -2.13 -8.00 1.46
N VAL A 150 -1.32 -8.64 0.63
CA VAL A 150 -1.68 -9.07 -0.73
C VAL A 150 -1.27 -10.53 -0.88
N LEU A 151 -2.14 -11.32 -1.49
CA LEU A 151 -1.87 -12.71 -1.85
C LEU A 151 -2.31 -12.94 -3.29
N ALA A 152 -1.35 -13.10 -4.19
CA ALA A 152 -1.61 -13.62 -5.52
C ALA A 152 -1.92 -15.12 -5.43
N CYS A 153 -3.11 -15.52 -5.89
CA CYS A 153 -3.50 -16.92 -5.94
C CYS A 153 -3.11 -17.58 -7.27
N SER A 154 -3.05 -16.79 -8.34
CA SER A 154 -2.46 -17.17 -9.62
C SER A 154 -1.91 -15.94 -10.33
N LYS A 155 -1.60 -16.08 -11.63
CA LYS A 155 -1.21 -14.94 -12.49
C LYS A 155 -2.38 -14.01 -12.83
N ASN A 156 -3.62 -14.42 -12.55
CA ASN A 156 -4.80 -13.69 -12.99
C ASN A 156 -5.74 -13.32 -11.83
N ASP A 157 -5.44 -13.68 -10.59
CA ASP A 157 -6.31 -13.36 -9.47
C ASP A 157 -5.61 -13.42 -8.12
N GLY A 158 -6.24 -12.80 -7.14
CA GLY A 158 -5.83 -12.89 -5.75
C GLY A 158 -6.63 -12.00 -4.83
N PHE A 159 -6.14 -11.91 -3.61
CA PHE A 159 -6.78 -11.20 -2.51
C PHE A 159 -5.90 -10.03 -2.05
N VAL A 160 -6.56 -8.91 -1.72
CA VAL A 160 -5.97 -7.73 -1.11
C VAL A 160 -6.73 -7.45 0.18
N GLU A 161 -6.01 -7.17 1.26
CA GLU A 161 -6.61 -6.72 2.51
C GLU A 161 -7.27 -5.36 2.30
N PHE A 162 -8.53 -5.22 2.76
CA PHE A 162 -9.22 -3.94 2.70
C PHE A 162 -8.84 -3.10 3.93
N VAL A 163 -8.41 -1.85 3.70
CA VAL A 163 -8.13 -0.90 4.77
C VAL A 163 -9.41 -0.10 5.05
N PRO A 164 -10.09 -0.32 6.19
CA PRO A 164 -11.36 0.35 6.47
C PRO A 164 -11.16 1.83 6.79
N ASN A 165 -12.21 2.63 6.58
CA ASN A 165 -12.23 4.06 6.87
C ASN A 165 -11.10 4.84 6.20
N ALA A 166 -10.72 4.44 4.98
CA ALA A 166 -9.76 5.14 4.15
C ALA A 166 -10.43 5.66 2.88
N ALA A 167 -10.00 6.84 2.45
CA ALA A 167 -10.46 7.50 1.23
C ALA A 167 -9.27 7.89 0.36
N THR A 168 -9.47 7.94 -0.96
CA THR A 168 -8.43 8.45 -1.86
C THR A 168 -8.31 9.97 -1.70
N ILE A 169 -7.13 10.54 -1.93
CA ILE A 169 -6.97 12.00 -1.92
C ILE A 169 -7.90 12.63 -2.97
N GLN A 170 -8.13 11.96 -4.11
CA GLN A 170 -9.05 12.48 -5.12
C GLN A 170 -10.50 12.57 -4.62
N ASP A 171 -10.99 11.56 -3.91
CA ASP A 171 -12.34 11.56 -3.35
C ASP A 171 -12.48 12.66 -2.28
N ILE A 172 -11.48 12.78 -1.41
CA ILE A 172 -11.46 13.79 -0.35
C ILE A 172 -11.56 15.21 -0.93
N LEU A 173 -10.84 15.50 -2.03
CA LEU A 173 -10.87 16.82 -2.66
C LEU A 173 -12.19 17.11 -3.43
N LYS A 174 -12.96 16.08 -3.79
CA LYS A 174 -14.22 16.23 -4.53
C LYS A 174 -15.42 16.43 -3.60
N ASN A 175 -15.35 15.90 -2.37
CA ASN A 175 -16.45 15.90 -1.42
C ASN A 175 -16.22 16.91 -0.30
N GLU A 176 -17.03 17.97 -0.22
CA GLU A 176 -16.96 19.00 0.85
C GLU A 176 -17.12 18.40 2.27
N GLU A 177 -17.79 17.25 2.42
CA GLU A 177 -17.88 16.51 3.69
C GLU A 177 -16.60 15.73 4.04
N GLU A 178 -15.84 15.25 3.05
CA GLU A 178 -14.54 14.58 3.26
C GLU A 178 -13.38 15.59 3.38
N ASP A 179 -13.58 16.84 2.97
CA ASP A 179 -12.69 17.97 3.29
C ASP A 179 -12.56 18.15 4.81
N GLN A 180 -13.57 17.72 5.60
CA GLN A 180 -13.43 17.63 7.06
C GLN A 180 -12.34 16.65 7.50
N LEU A 181 -12.03 15.60 6.74
CA LEU A 181 -10.92 14.69 7.07
C LEU A 181 -9.58 15.41 6.93
N PHE A 182 -9.33 16.10 5.81
CA PHE A 182 -8.11 16.91 5.62
C PHE A 182 -8.02 18.04 6.66
N ASN A 183 -9.13 18.71 6.95
CA ASN A 183 -9.21 19.72 8.00
C ASN A 183 -9.09 19.12 9.41
N SER A 184 -9.47 17.85 9.64
CA SER A 184 -9.32 17.16 10.92
C SER A 184 -7.88 16.67 11.18
N ILE A 185 -7.09 16.49 10.12
CA ILE A 185 -5.65 16.18 10.25
C ILE A 185 -4.94 17.32 11.01
N THR A 186 -5.52 18.52 11.12
CA THR A 186 -5.02 19.60 12.00
C THR A 186 -4.89 19.19 13.48
N ASN A 187 -5.52 18.11 13.94
CA ASN A 187 -5.21 17.51 15.22
C ASN A 187 -3.75 17.03 15.23
N SER A 188 -2.97 17.51 16.21
CA SER A 188 -1.54 17.21 16.37
C SER A 188 -1.17 15.72 16.20
N GLN A 189 -2.00 14.79 16.67
CA GLN A 189 -1.71 13.35 16.55
C GLN A 189 -1.95 12.83 15.13
N LEU A 190 -3.06 13.22 14.49
CA LEU A 190 -3.38 12.82 13.12
C LEU A 190 -2.38 13.44 12.14
N MET A 191 -2.02 14.73 12.33
CA MET A 191 -0.95 15.39 11.58
C MET A 191 0.38 14.66 11.70
N ASN A 192 0.74 14.21 12.91
CA ASN A 192 1.98 13.48 13.13
C ASN A 192 1.96 12.12 12.40
N ASN A 193 0.85 11.38 12.47
CA ASN A 193 0.70 10.13 11.70
C ASN A 193 0.81 10.38 10.20
N TYR A 194 0.17 11.44 9.70
CA TYR A 194 0.18 11.84 8.31
C TYR A 194 1.59 12.20 7.84
N MET A 195 2.28 13.08 8.57
CA MET A 195 3.64 13.51 8.26
C MET A 195 4.61 12.33 8.25
N LEU A 196 4.56 11.47 9.27
CA LEU A 196 5.43 10.30 9.37
C LEU A 196 5.16 9.29 8.24
N SER A 197 3.90 8.99 7.96
CA SER A 197 3.55 8.03 6.90
C SER A 197 3.91 8.57 5.51
N CYS A 198 3.64 9.84 5.23
CA CYS A 198 4.13 10.53 4.03
C CYS A 198 5.66 10.43 3.89
N ALA A 199 6.41 10.69 4.97
CA ALA A 199 7.87 10.63 4.92
C ALA A 199 8.38 9.22 4.60
N GLY A 200 7.81 8.20 5.26
CA GLY A 200 8.18 6.81 5.01
C GLY A 200 7.86 6.38 3.58
N TYR A 201 6.64 6.64 3.10
CA TYR A 201 6.25 6.29 1.73
C TYR A 201 7.03 7.06 0.67
N CYS A 202 7.40 8.33 0.86
CA CYS A 202 8.25 9.07 -0.07
C CYS A 202 9.61 8.40 -0.27
N VAL A 203 10.24 7.95 0.82
CA VAL A 203 11.55 7.27 0.77
C VAL A 203 11.43 5.87 0.17
N ILE A 204 10.44 5.10 0.60
CA ILE A 204 10.26 3.72 0.14
C ILE A 204 9.88 3.68 -1.35
N THR A 205 8.96 4.55 -1.79
CA THR A 205 8.58 4.65 -3.20
C THR A 205 9.73 5.18 -4.06
N TYR A 206 10.57 6.06 -3.52
CA TYR A 206 11.80 6.51 -4.18
C TYR A 206 12.75 5.32 -4.42
N PHE A 207 13.07 4.51 -3.40
CA PHE A 207 13.95 3.34 -3.55
C PHE A 207 13.40 2.34 -4.56
N LEU A 208 12.10 2.04 -4.47
CA LEU A 208 11.46 1.07 -5.36
C LEU A 208 11.13 1.64 -6.74
N GLY A 209 11.32 2.94 -6.97
CA GLY A 209 10.98 3.60 -8.23
C GLY A 209 9.52 3.37 -8.63
N ILE A 210 8.59 3.48 -7.69
CA ILE A 210 7.16 3.24 -7.95
C ILE A 210 6.63 4.34 -8.87
N GLY A 211 6.05 3.94 -10.01
CA GLY A 211 5.49 4.82 -11.02
C GLY A 211 4.00 5.14 -10.83
N ASP A 212 3.46 5.92 -11.76
CA ASP A 212 2.01 6.18 -11.89
C ASP A 212 1.30 6.61 -10.60
N ARG A 213 1.93 7.54 -9.87
CA ARG A 213 1.37 8.11 -8.64
C ARG A 213 0.50 9.32 -8.97
N HIS A 214 -0.80 9.12 -8.83
CA HIS A 214 -1.85 10.11 -8.98
C HIS A 214 -2.82 10.03 -7.78
N LEU A 215 -3.68 11.04 -7.61
CA LEU A 215 -4.47 11.23 -6.39
C LEU A 215 -5.44 10.08 -6.05
N GLU A 216 -5.85 9.28 -7.04
CA GLU A 216 -6.67 8.06 -6.84
C GLU A 216 -5.87 6.90 -6.23
N ASN A 217 -4.54 6.89 -6.37
CA ASN A 217 -3.65 5.86 -5.85
C ASN A 217 -3.07 6.20 -4.48
N LEU A 218 -3.43 7.37 -3.94
CA LEU A 218 -2.97 7.88 -2.67
C LEU A 218 -4.17 7.89 -1.72
N MET A 219 -4.06 7.21 -0.58
CA MET A 219 -5.14 7.09 0.39
C MET A 219 -4.73 7.64 1.75
N ILE A 220 -5.73 8.08 2.51
CA ILE A 220 -5.59 8.47 3.92
C ILE A 220 -6.66 7.75 4.72
N ASP A 221 -6.28 7.12 5.83
CA ASP A 221 -7.22 6.52 6.78
C ASP A 221 -7.74 7.53 7.83
N SER A 222 -8.78 7.15 8.57
CA SER A 222 -9.36 7.96 9.64
C SER A 222 -8.41 8.23 10.82
N GLN A 223 -7.25 7.57 10.87
CA GLN A 223 -6.18 7.81 11.85
C GLN A 223 -5.08 8.73 11.30
N GLY A 224 -5.30 9.34 10.13
CA GLY A 224 -4.37 10.24 9.46
C GLY A 224 -3.20 9.52 8.80
N LYS A 225 -3.20 8.19 8.69
CA LYS A 225 -2.10 7.48 8.02
C LYS A 225 -2.29 7.53 6.51
N PHE A 226 -1.28 8.05 5.84
CA PHE A 226 -1.17 8.06 4.40
C PHE A 226 -0.59 6.74 3.89
N PHE A 227 -1.09 6.24 2.77
CA PHE A 227 -0.53 5.06 2.10
C PHE A 227 -0.83 5.05 0.60
N HIS A 228 -0.02 4.29 -0.12
CA HIS A 228 -0.17 4.09 -1.57
C HIS A 228 -0.94 2.80 -1.83
N ILE A 229 -1.77 2.80 -2.87
CA ILE A 229 -2.40 1.61 -3.44
C ILE A 229 -2.03 1.47 -4.91
N ASP A 230 -2.18 0.26 -5.46
CA ASP A 230 -1.92 -0.08 -6.86
C ASP A 230 -0.45 0.12 -7.27
N PHE A 231 0.26 -0.97 -7.54
CA PHE A 231 1.67 -0.95 -7.91
C PHE A 231 1.94 -1.47 -9.31
N GLY A 232 1.08 -1.14 -10.28
CA GLY A 232 1.22 -1.56 -11.67
C GLY A 232 2.51 -1.14 -12.40
N PHE A 233 3.29 -0.20 -11.85
CA PHE A 233 4.58 0.24 -12.38
C PHE A 233 5.60 0.39 -11.25
N ILE A 234 6.74 -0.30 -11.36
CA ILE A 234 7.82 -0.28 -10.35
C ILE A 234 9.20 -0.21 -11.01
N LEU A 235 10.24 -0.07 -10.18
CA LEU A 235 11.65 -0.06 -10.57
C LEU A 235 11.98 0.98 -11.66
N GLY A 236 11.29 2.12 -11.62
CA GLY A 236 11.51 3.26 -12.51
C GLY A 236 10.68 3.23 -13.80
N GLU A 237 9.83 2.23 -13.99
CA GLU A 237 8.82 2.25 -15.04
C GLU A 237 7.70 3.24 -14.67
N ASP A 238 7.22 4.01 -15.65
CA ASP A 238 6.14 4.99 -15.46
C ASP A 238 5.47 5.24 -16.82
N PRO A 239 4.14 5.37 -16.90
CA PRO A 239 3.47 5.75 -18.15
C PRO A 239 3.80 7.18 -18.59
N LYS A 240 4.28 8.04 -17.68
CA LYS A 240 4.65 9.43 -17.99
C LYS A 240 6.13 9.49 -18.40
N PRO A 241 6.50 10.29 -19.42
CA PRO A 241 7.87 10.33 -19.94
C PRO A 241 8.89 10.95 -18.97
N TYR A 242 8.45 11.87 -18.10
CA TYR A 242 9.32 12.57 -17.15
C TYR A 242 8.70 12.58 -15.75
N PRO A 243 8.68 11.43 -15.07
CA PRO A 243 8.14 11.37 -13.73
C PRO A 243 9.06 12.12 -12.74
N PRO A 244 8.49 12.85 -11.76
CA PRO A 244 9.30 13.38 -10.68
C PRO A 244 9.97 12.23 -9.92
N PRO A 245 11.22 12.43 -9.43
CA PRO A 245 11.98 11.35 -8.81
C PRO A 245 11.38 10.92 -7.47
N ILE A 246 10.82 11.85 -6.68
CA ILE A 246 10.02 11.55 -5.49
C ILE A 246 8.55 11.81 -5.80
N LYS A 247 7.70 10.87 -5.39
CA LYS A 247 6.26 10.88 -5.62
C LYS A 247 5.55 11.70 -4.53
N LEU A 248 5.78 13.01 -4.56
CA LEU A 248 5.12 14.01 -3.73
C LEU A 248 4.13 14.80 -4.59
N CYS A 249 2.94 15.10 -4.08
CA CYS A 249 1.99 15.99 -4.75
C CYS A 249 1.77 17.29 -3.96
N LYS A 250 1.27 18.32 -4.64
CA LYS A 250 1.00 19.64 -4.07
C LYS A 250 0.12 19.55 -2.82
N GLN A 251 -0.94 18.74 -2.89
CA GLN A 251 -1.90 18.57 -1.80
C GLN A 251 -1.25 17.96 -0.55
N MET A 252 -0.24 17.09 -0.70
CA MET A 252 0.47 16.55 0.46
C MET A 252 1.25 17.63 1.21
N VAL A 253 1.90 18.53 0.47
CA VAL A 253 2.67 19.64 1.04
C VAL A 253 1.74 20.69 1.66
N GLU A 254 0.62 21.00 1.01
CA GLU A 254 -0.38 21.93 1.54
C GLU A 254 -1.03 21.40 2.82
N ALA A 255 -1.30 20.09 2.91
CA ALA A 255 -1.79 19.46 4.14
C ALA A 255 -0.84 19.69 5.33
N MET A 256 0.46 19.72 5.07
CA MET A 256 1.48 19.99 6.09
C MET A 256 1.60 21.48 6.43
N GLY A 257 0.76 22.36 5.87
CA GLY A 257 0.83 23.81 6.06
C GLY A 257 1.77 24.53 5.09
N GLY A 258 2.18 23.87 4.02
CA GLY A 258 3.05 24.45 2.98
C GLY A 258 4.55 24.40 3.32
N LEU A 259 5.36 24.88 2.38
CA LEU A 259 6.82 24.70 2.40
C LEU A 259 7.54 25.41 3.55
N GLN A 260 6.93 26.47 4.11
CA GLN A 260 7.50 27.23 5.22
C GLN A 260 7.03 26.71 6.59
N SER A 261 6.17 25.70 6.63
CA SER A 261 5.65 25.20 7.89
C SER A 261 6.71 24.42 8.68
N PRO A 262 6.70 24.49 10.02
CA PRO A 262 7.55 23.65 10.86
C PRO A 262 7.32 22.16 10.61
N ILE A 263 6.08 21.75 10.33
CA ILE A 263 5.70 20.36 10.04
C ILE A 263 6.38 19.87 8.77
N TYR A 264 6.41 20.70 7.72
CA TYR A 264 7.09 20.34 6.47
C TYR A 264 8.61 20.25 6.65
N GLN A 265 9.21 21.13 7.47
CA GLN A 265 10.63 21.00 7.80
C GLN A 265 10.92 19.72 8.60
N GLU A 266 10.02 19.32 9.50
CA GLU A 266 10.12 18.03 10.18
C GLU A 266 9.96 16.85 9.22
N PHE A 267 8.98 16.91 8.31
CA PHE A 267 8.81 15.92 7.23
C PHE A 267 10.11 15.68 6.47
N LYS A 268 10.78 16.75 6.01
CA LYS A 268 12.06 16.62 5.29
C LYS A 268 13.11 15.90 6.14
N LYS A 269 13.25 16.27 7.42
CA LYS A 269 14.17 15.59 8.36
C LYS A 269 13.83 14.10 8.51
N LYS A 270 12.55 13.76 8.62
CA LYS A 270 12.10 12.35 8.72
C LYS A 270 12.40 11.58 7.43
N CYS A 271 12.22 12.18 6.25
CA CYS A 271 12.62 11.57 4.98
C CYS A 271 14.11 11.26 4.93
N VAL A 272 14.97 12.23 5.28
CA VAL A 272 16.43 12.02 5.32
C VAL A 272 16.80 10.90 6.30
N ASN A 273 16.23 10.92 7.52
CA ASN A 273 16.51 9.90 8.53
C ASN A 273 16.14 8.49 8.04
N ALA A 274 14.95 8.32 7.45
CA ALA A 274 14.53 7.05 6.86
C ALA A 274 15.43 6.63 5.70
N TYR A 275 15.77 7.56 4.80
CA TYR A 275 16.65 7.30 3.66
C TYR A 275 18.02 6.81 4.13
N ILE A 276 18.65 7.54 5.05
CA ILE A 276 19.98 7.21 5.56
C ILE A 276 19.97 5.88 6.29
N TYR A 277 18.91 5.59 7.04
CA TYR A 277 18.81 4.33 7.76
C TYR A 277 18.57 3.13 6.83
N LEU A 278 17.56 3.20 5.95
CA LEU A 278 17.21 2.11 5.04
C LEU A 278 18.32 1.80 4.02
N ARG A 279 19.08 2.82 3.60
CA ARG A 279 20.22 2.65 2.69
C ARG A 279 21.29 1.71 3.25
N LYS A 280 21.46 1.61 4.58
CA LYS A 280 22.37 0.63 5.22
C LYS A 280 21.98 -0.83 4.92
N TYR A 281 20.70 -1.07 4.60
CA TYR A 281 20.16 -2.37 4.22
C TYR A 281 19.98 -2.53 2.70
N GLY A 282 20.44 -1.56 1.89
CA GLY A 282 20.22 -1.56 0.44
C GLY A 282 20.70 -2.83 -0.25
N LYS A 283 21.87 -3.36 0.11
CA LYS A 283 22.38 -4.64 -0.44
C LYS A 283 21.42 -5.81 -0.18
N PHE A 284 20.88 -5.90 1.03
CA PHE A 284 19.93 -6.96 1.39
C PHE A 284 18.64 -6.85 0.56
N ILE A 285 18.09 -5.63 0.46
CA ILE A 285 16.85 -5.38 -0.28
C ILE A 285 17.05 -5.64 -1.78
N VAL A 286 18.15 -5.17 -2.37
CA VAL A 286 18.52 -5.43 -3.77
C VAL A 286 18.66 -6.93 -4.03
N ASN A 287 19.27 -7.69 -3.11
CA ASN A 287 19.38 -9.14 -3.26
C ASN A 287 18.01 -9.83 -3.29
N LEU A 288 17.02 -9.36 -2.54
CA LEU A 288 15.65 -9.90 -2.60
C LEU A 288 15.05 -9.70 -4.00
N PHE A 289 15.23 -8.53 -4.62
CA PHE A 289 14.77 -8.31 -5.99
C PHE A 289 15.59 -9.09 -7.03
N HIS A 290 16.89 -9.23 -6.82
CA HIS A 290 17.75 -10.03 -7.69
C HIS A 290 17.27 -11.49 -7.79
N LEU A 291 16.85 -12.09 -6.68
CA LEU A 291 16.27 -13.43 -6.65
C LEU A 291 14.93 -13.52 -7.40
N MET A 292 14.25 -12.40 -7.63
CA MET A 292 12.95 -12.33 -8.30
C MET A 292 13.03 -12.05 -9.80
N ILE A 293 14.22 -11.80 -10.38
CA ILE A 293 14.37 -11.46 -11.82
C ILE A 293 13.73 -12.53 -12.73
N ASN A 294 13.90 -13.81 -12.41
CA ASN A 294 13.37 -14.91 -13.22
C ASN A 294 11.95 -15.35 -12.84
N SER A 295 11.22 -14.57 -12.04
CA SER A 295 9.86 -14.91 -11.57
C SER A 295 8.77 -14.75 -12.65
N GLY A 296 9.09 -14.06 -13.75
CA GLY A 296 8.11 -13.68 -14.77
C GLY A 296 7.05 -12.70 -14.25
N ILE A 297 7.40 -11.90 -13.24
CA ILE A 297 6.65 -10.71 -12.81
C ILE A 297 6.98 -9.57 -13.77
N LYS A 298 6.01 -8.71 -14.07
CA LYS A 298 6.19 -7.51 -14.89
C LYS A 298 7.24 -6.57 -14.27
N ASP A 299 7.92 -5.77 -15.10
CA ASP A 299 8.93 -4.78 -14.70
C ASP A 299 10.18 -5.34 -13.96
N MET A 300 10.28 -6.66 -13.74
CA MET A 300 11.45 -7.33 -13.17
C MET A 300 12.49 -7.61 -14.25
N SER A 301 13.52 -6.77 -14.34
CA SER A 301 14.66 -6.95 -15.23
C SER A 301 15.98 -6.56 -14.55
N PHE A 302 17.10 -6.97 -15.14
CA PHE A 302 18.42 -6.53 -14.67
C PHE A 302 18.57 -5.01 -14.76
N GLN A 303 18.12 -4.40 -15.86
CA GLN A 303 18.16 -2.94 -16.04
C GLN A 303 17.32 -2.21 -14.98
N ALA A 304 16.15 -2.76 -14.65
CA ALA A 304 15.29 -2.21 -13.61
C ALA A 304 15.93 -2.30 -12.22
N LEU A 305 16.67 -3.38 -11.95
CA LEU A 305 17.43 -3.53 -10.70
C LEU A 305 18.61 -2.57 -10.61
N GLU A 306 19.31 -2.29 -11.72
CA GLU A 306 20.38 -1.27 -11.76
C GLU A 306 19.85 0.11 -11.37
N LYS A 307 18.70 0.53 -11.92
CA LYS A 307 18.02 1.78 -11.52
C LYS A 307 17.73 1.83 -10.02
N MET A 308 17.33 0.70 -9.43
CA MET A 308 17.09 0.58 -7.99
C MET A 308 18.39 0.72 -7.18
N VAL A 309 19.49 0.09 -7.62
CA VAL A 309 20.80 0.20 -6.97
C VAL A 309 21.30 1.65 -6.95
N GLU A 310 21.13 2.37 -8.06
CA GLU A 310 21.50 3.79 -8.16
C GLU A 310 20.79 4.64 -7.10
N LYS A 311 19.50 4.40 -6.87
CA LYS A 311 18.70 5.11 -5.84
C LYS A 311 19.21 4.86 -4.42
N PHE A 312 19.81 3.69 -4.16
CA PHE A 312 20.45 3.44 -2.87
C PHE A 312 21.75 4.19 -2.69
N ASN A 313 22.42 4.64 -3.76
CA ASN A 313 23.64 5.44 -3.68
C ASN A 313 24.70 4.87 -2.69
N LEU A 314 24.93 3.56 -2.76
CA LEU A 314 25.72 2.80 -1.78
C LEU A 314 27.23 3.12 -1.81
N ASN A 315 27.70 3.78 -2.87
CA ASN A 315 29.12 4.12 -3.04
C ASN A 315 29.49 5.45 -2.37
N GLN A 316 28.51 6.23 -1.92
CA GLN A 316 28.74 7.50 -1.22
C GLN A 316 28.67 7.33 0.30
N ASN A 317 29.38 8.20 1.02
CA ASN A 317 29.27 8.29 2.47
C ASN A 317 27.90 8.87 2.89
N ASP A 318 27.55 8.75 4.17
CA ASP A 318 26.25 9.21 4.70
C ASP A 318 26.00 10.70 4.43
N PHE A 319 27.02 11.55 4.50
CA PHE A 319 26.89 13.00 4.29
C PHE A 319 26.58 13.35 2.83
N ASP A 320 27.33 12.81 1.88
CA ASP A 320 27.11 13.07 0.45
C ASP A 320 25.76 12.47 -0.01
N ALA A 321 25.41 11.30 0.50
CA ALA A 321 24.12 10.66 0.20
C ALA A 321 22.93 11.47 0.75
N GLU A 322 23.07 12.06 1.94
CA GLU A 322 22.07 12.98 2.52
C GLU A 322 21.89 14.22 1.65
N LEU A 323 22.97 14.88 1.26
CA LEU A 323 22.92 16.06 0.39
C LEU A 323 22.28 15.73 -0.97
N HIS A 324 22.64 14.59 -1.55
CA HIS A 324 22.06 14.13 -2.81
C HIS A 324 20.55 13.90 -2.69
N PHE A 325 20.11 13.19 -1.65
CA PHE A 325 18.69 12.91 -1.45
C PHE A 325 17.88 14.19 -1.15
N LEU A 326 18.43 15.12 -0.36
CA LEU A 326 17.82 16.43 -0.14
C LEU A 326 17.66 17.21 -1.44
N SER A 327 18.67 17.21 -2.31
CA SER A 327 18.59 17.86 -3.63
C SER A 327 17.45 17.28 -4.47
N ILE A 328 17.29 15.95 -4.48
CA ILE A 328 16.19 15.27 -5.19
C ILE A 328 14.83 15.65 -4.61
N LEU A 329 14.72 15.75 -3.28
CA LEU A 329 13.50 16.15 -2.61
C LEU A 329 13.11 17.57 -2.98
N ASP A 330 14.05 18.52 -2.92
CA ASP A 330 13.81 19.91 -3.29
C ASP A 330 13.48 20.05 -4.78
N GLN A 331 14.14 19.31 -5.68
CA GLN A 331 13.79 19.29 -7.11
C GLN A 331 12.35 18.80 -7.34
N SER A 332 11.94 17.74 -6.66
CA SER A 332 10.58 17.19 -6.76
C SER A 332 9.53 18.20 -6.29
N VAL A 333 9.87 18.99 -5.28
CA VAL A 333 8.99 20.02 -4.73
C VAL A 333 8.94 21.25 -5.62
N ASN A 334 10.07 21.69 -6.17
CA ASN A 334 10.12 22.84 -7.08
C ASN A 334 9.30 22.59 -8.35
N ALA A 335 9.26 21.35 -8.84
CA ALA A 335 8.39 20.96 -9.94
C ALA A 335 6.88 21.10 -9.61
N LEU A 336 6.50 21.06 -8.34
CA LEU A 336 5.10 21.22 -7.88
C LEU A 336 4.70 22.69 -7.68
N PHE A 337 5.67 23.59 -7.43
CA PHE A 337 5.42 25.00 -7.11
C PHE A 337 6.25 25.95 -8.00
N PRO A 338 5.93 26.08 -9.31
CA PRO A 338 6.71 26.90 -10.25
C PRO A 338 6.87 28.37 -9.86
N PHE A 339 5.86 28.96 -9.19
CA PHE A 339 5.87 30.38 -8.77
C PHE A 339 7.02 30.74 -7.81
N LEU A 340 7.54 29.78 -7.03
CA LEU A 340 8.68 30.03 -6.15
C LEU A 340 10.01 30.13 -6.90
N PHE A 341 10.11 29.47 -8.07
CA PHE A 341 11.27 29.60 -8.96
C PHE A 341 11.36 31.04 -9.48
N ASP A 342 10.24 31.66 -9.84
CA ASP A 342 10.21 33.05 -10.29
C ASP A 342 10.66 34.03 -9.20
N ILE A 343 10.26 33.81 -7.94
CA ILE A 343 10.70 34.62 -6.80
C ILE A 343 12.20 34.41 -6.54
N MET A 344 12.68 33.16 -6.52
CA MET A 344 14.11 32.87 -6.35
C MET A 344 14.98 33.39 -7.51
N HIS A 345 14.49 33.32 -8.75
CA HIS A 345 15.16 33.91 -9.93
C HIS A 345 15.17 35.43 -9.89
N GLN A 346 14.07 36.07 -9.49
CA GLN A 346 14.02 37.52 -9.28
C GLN A 346 15.01 37.94 -8.19
N TRP A 347 15.10 37.19 -7.09
CA TRP A 347 16.07 37.45 -6.03
C TRP A 347 17.50 37.23 -6.52
N SER A 348 17.80 36.13 -7.22
CA SER A 348 19.13 35.89 -7.80
C SER A 348 19.53 36.94 -8.84
N SER A 349 18.57 37.59 -9.50
CA SER A 349 18.82 38.69 -10.44
C SER A 349 19.03 40.03 -9.72
N TYR A 350 18.44 40.19 -8.54
CA TYR A 350 18.60 41.36 -7.67
C TYR A 350 19.98 41.44 -7.00
N TRP A 351 20.65 40.31 -6.77
CA TRP A 351 22.03 40.25 -6.24
C TRP A 351 23.12 40.24 -7.32
N LYS A 352 22.74 40.21 -8.61
CA LYS A 352 23.66 40.31 -9.75
C LYS A 352 23.72 41.72 -10.36
N ASN A 353 22.92 42.64 -9.84
CA ASN A 353 23.07 44.10 -9.97
C ASN A 353 23.49 44.67 -8.62
#